data_AF-A0A2V8C6V5-F1
#
_entry.id   AF-A0A2V8C6V5-F1
#
_cell.length_a   1.000
_cell.length_b   1.000
_cell.length_c   1.000
_cell.angle_alpha   90.00
_cell.angle_beta   90.00
_cell.angle_gamma   90.00
#
_symmetry.space_group_name_H-M   'P 1'
#
loop_
_entity.id
_entity.type
_entity.pdbx_description
1 polymer ?
#
loop_
_entity_poly.entity_id
_entity_poly.type
_entity_poly.pdbx_seq_one_letter_code
_entity_poly.pdbx_strand_id
1 'polypeptide(L)'
;MRRSLGLIGFALLILAGGASGDQRDAPPLYDNYPPDVAYDGRFTFVRLRWRNDGRFRGGWGSAWNHDYPRAEQHLSQIVRELTYLDIRLDGSRILTLDDPDLFNYPIAFMWEPGFWTLSDREAESFRAYLLKGGFPVFEDFDGPQQWNNFYAQMQRVLPEGRFVKLDRTHRIFDTFFRIENIDAIVHPMSHIPPSYYGIFEDNDPSQRLMVVSETNNPNSVPAY
;
A
#
# COMPACT_ATOMS: atom_id res chain seq x y z
N MET A 1 35.20 39.63 44.87
CA MET A 1 34.99 38.16 44.90
C MET A 1 33.79 37.83 44.03
N ARG A 2 34.02 37.10 42.92
CA ARG A 2 33.00 36.61 41.98
C ARG A 2 32.14 35.53 42.63
N ARG A 3 30.81 35.57 42.46
CA ARG A 3 29.96 34.36 42.45
C ARG A 3 28.88 34.48 41.37
N SER A 4 28.65 33.35 40.74
CA SER A 4 28.17 33.08 39.38
C SER A 4 26.64 33.01 39.24
N LEU A 5 26.18 33.26 38.01
CA LEU A 5 24.85 32.96 37.48
C LEU A 5 24.47 31.49 37.66
N GLY A 6 23.16 31.25 37.82
CA GLY A 6 22.52 29.97 37.49
C GLY A 6 21.14 30.22 36.90
N LEU A 7 21.04 30.32 35.57
CA LEU A 7 19.76 30.19 34.86
C LEU A 7 19.45 28.68 34.75
N ILE A 8 18.33 28.26 35.33
CA ILE A 8 17.79 26.92 35.11
C ILE A 8 16.88 27.00 33.88
N GLY A 9 17.40 26.54 32.74
CA GLY A 9 16.62 26.33 31.52
C GLY A 9 15.77 25.06 31.66
N PHE A 10 14.46 25.21 31.54
CA PHE A 10 13.51 24.10 31.53
C PHE A 10 13.44 23.55 30.10
N ALA A 11 14.17 22.48 29.81
CA ALA A 11 14.05 21.76 28.55
C ALA A 11 12.85 20.81 28.64
N LEU A 12 11.74 21.18 27.99
CA LEU A 12 10.60 20.30 27.77
C LEU A 12 11.01 19.26 26.71
N LEU A 13 11.31 18.03 27.13
CA LEU A 13 11.37 16.89 26.22
C LEU A 13 9.93 16.55 25.80
N ILE A 14 9.57 16.91 24.57
CA ILE A 14 8.41 16.32 23.90
C ILE A 14 8.86 14.93 23.42
N LEU A 15 8.53 13.90 24.21
CA LEU A 15 8.56 12.53 23.71
C LEU A 15 7.41 12.40 22.71
N ALA A 16 7.74 12.50 21.42
CA ALA A 16 6.88 12.00 20.36
C ALA A 16 6.79 10.48 20.52
N GLY A 17 5.82 10.02 21.31
CA GLY A 17 5.38 8.65 21.32
C GLY A 17 4.68 8.37 19.99
N GLY A 18 5.47 8.10 18.96
CA GLY A 18 4.95 7.43 17.77
C GLY A 18 4.33 6.12 18.25
N ALA A 19 3.07 5.90 17.90
CA ALA A 19 2.42 4.63 18.13
C ALA A 19 3.20 3.59 17.32
N SER A 20 4.18 2.94 17.95
CA SER A 20 4.82 1.75 17.41
C SER A 20 3.74 0.67 17.39
N GLY A 21 2.97 0.61 16.30
CA GLY A 21 2.07 -0.49 16.02
C GLY A 21 2.90 -1.76 16.11
N ASP A 22 2.58 -2.58 17.11
CA ASP A 22 3.27 -3.80 17.48
C ASP A 22 3.59 -4.64 16.22
N GLN A 23 4.85 -4.61 15.74
CA GLN A 23 5.33 -5.26 14.51
C GLN A 23 5.53 -6.79 14.70
N ARG A 24 4.75 -7.43 15.59
CA ARG A 24 4.98 -8.83 16.00
C ARG A 24 4.94 -9.86 14.88
N ASP A 25 4.30 -9.52 13.77
CA ASP A 25 4.12 -10.42 12.62
C ASP A 25 4.97 -9.99 11.40
N ALA A 26 5.88 -9.01 11.57
CA ALA A 26 6.88 -8.72 10.54
C ALA A 26 7.87 -9.90 10.44
N PRO A 27 8.26 -10.35 9.23
CA PRO A 27 9.23 -11.42 9.08
C PRO A 27 10.53 -11.11 9.84
N PRO A 28 11.23 -12.13 10.39
CA PRO A 28 12.53 -11.90 11.01
C PRO A 28 13.45 -11.21 9.99
N LEU A 29 14.32 -10.31 10.47
CA LEU A 29 15.30 -9.55 9.67
C LEU A 29 16.36 -10.51 9.09
N TYR A 30 15.98 -11.34 8.12
CA TYR A 30 16.89 -12.29 7.46
C TYR A 30 17.83 -11.59 6.47
N ASP A 31 17.41 -10.44 5.96
CA ASP A 31 18.22 -9.50 5.20
C ASP A 31 18.27 -8.19 6.00
N ASN A 32 19.43 -7.53 6.10
CA ASN A 32 19.60 -6.23 6.79
C ASN A 32 18.79 -5.12 6.08
N TYR A 33 17.46 -5.21 6.11
CA TYR A 33 16.51 -4.36 5.41
C TYR A 33 15.43 -3.91 6.40
N PRO A 34 15.65 -2.79 7.12
CA PRO A 34 14.76 -2.32 8.16
C PRO A 34 13.35 -1.99 7.63
N PRO A 35 12.27 -2.39 8.33
CA PRO A 35 10.88 -2.12 7.98
C PRO A 35 10.38 -0.71 8.39
N ASP A 36 11.21 0.07 9.05
CA ASP A 36 10.83 1.29 9.78
C ASP A 36 11.79 2.45 9.53
N VAL A 37 12.29 2.57 8.30
CA VAL A 37 13.17 3.70 7.95
C VAL A 37 12.48 5.04 8.18
N ALA A 38 13.22 5.96 8.80
CA ALA A 38 12.72 7.31 9.04
C ALA A 38 12.49 8.06 7.72
N TYR A 39 11.45 8.89 7.69
CA TYR A 39 11.18 9.77 6.56
C TYR A 39 12.31 10.80 6.39
N ASP A 40 12.91 10.84 5.20
CA ASP A 40 13.97 11.78 4.82
C ASP A 40 13.68 12.50 3.48
N GLY A 41 12.44 12.40 2.99
CA GLY A 41 12.00 13.02 1.73
C GLY A 41 12.28 12.20 0.47
N ARG A 42 13.05 11.10 0.56
CA ARG A 42 13.26 10.19 -0.58
C ARG A 42 12.05 9.30 -0.81
N PHE A 43 11.87 8.85 -2.05
CA PHE A 43 10.88 7.83 -2.34
C PHE A 43 11.22 6.58 -1.54
N THR A 44 10.25 6.10 -0.77
CA THR A 44 10.40 4.94 0.10
C THR A 44 9.29 3.98 -0.24
N PHE A 45 9.63 2.71 -0.43
CA PHE A 45 8.61 1.69 -0.61
C PHE A 45 7.75 1.58 0.66
N VAL A 46 6.44 1.82 0.54
CA VAL A 46 5.50 1.68 1.66
C VAL A 46 4.63 0.46 1.46
N ARG A 47 4.73 -0.50 2.38
CA ARG A 47 3.80 -1.63 2.48
C ARG A 47 2.72 -1.33 3.51
N LEU A 48 1.47 -1.48 3.10
CA LEU A 48 0.32 -1.38 4.00
C LEU A 48 0.11 -2.72 4.71
N ARG A 49 0.29 -2.72 6.02
CA ARG A 49 -0.07 -3.83 6.88
C ARG A 49 -1.57 -3.81 7.15
N TRP A 50 -2.20 -4.95 7.02
CA TRP A 50 -3.60 -5.16 7.37
C TRP A 50 -3.78 -6.36 8.30
N ARG A 51 -4.96 -6.42 8.91
CA ARG A 51 -5.38 -7.51 9.81
C ARG A 51 -6.57 -8.28 9.26
N ASN A 52 -6.71 -9.51 9.72
CA ASN A 52 -7.87 -10.37 9.53
C ASN A 52 -8.52 -10.63 10.90
N ASP A 53 -9.83 -10.43 11.03
CA ASP A 53 -10.57 -10.61 12.29
C ASP A 53 -10.93 -12.08 12.60
N GLY A 54 -10.40 -13.03 11.83
CA GLY A 54 -10.71 -14.46 11.93
C GLY A 54 -11.85 -14.92 11.03
N ARG A 55 -12.44 -14.02 10.21
CA ARG A 55 -13.40 -14.36 9.15
C ARG A 55 -12.82 -15.33 8.13
N PHE A 56 -11.55 -15.19 7.79
CA PHE A 56 -10.87 -16.14 6.91
C PHE A 56 -9.91 -17.00 7.74
N ARG A 57 -10.27 -18.27 7.92
CA ARG A 57 -9.52 -19.27 8.71
C ARG A 57 -8.51 -20.00 7.82
N GLY A 58 -7.39 -20.42 8.40
CA GLY A 58 -6.24 -21.02 7.68
C GLY A 58 -5.07 -20.05 7.65
N GLY A 59 -3.84 -20.52 7.37
CA GLY A 59 -2.57 -19.77 7.50
C GLY A 59 -2.41 -18.45 6.74
N TRP A 60 -3.49 -17.89 6.19
CA TRP A 60 -3.60 -16.62 5.46
C TRP A 60 -3.92 -15.42 6.37
N GLY A 61 -3.84 -15.59 7.70
CA GLY A 61 -4.15 -14.54 8.68
C GLY A 61 -3.17 -13.36 8.69
N SER A 62 -2.03 -13.48 8.00
CA SER A 62 -0.98 -12.45 7.90
C SER A 62 -0.36 -12.40 6.51
N ALA A 63 -1.17 -12.53 5.45
CA ALA A 63 -0.65 -12.59 4.09
C ALA A 63 -0.14 -11.24 3.53
N TRP A 64 -0.38 -10.14 4.25
CA TRP A 64 0.16 -8.82 3.92
C TRP A 64 1.69 -8.81 3.75
N ASN A 65 2.42 -9.74 4.37
CA ASN A 65 3.88 -9.84 4.31
C ASN A 65 4.41 -10.76 3.20
N HIS A 66 3.58 -11.18 2.24
CA HIS A 66 4.01 -12.00 1.10
C HIS A 66 5.16 -11.29 0.36
N ASP A 67 6.21 -12.08 0.06
CA ASP A 67 7.45 -11.67 -0.61
C ASP A 67 8.28 -10.59 0.09
N TYR A 68 7.88 -10.16 1.28
CA TYR A 68 8.69 -9.25 2.09
C TYR A 68 9.99 -9.94 2.55
N PRO A 69 11.16 -9.26 2.52
CA PRO A 69 11.41 -7.91 1.98
C PRO A 69 11.85 -7.89 0.51
N ARG A 70 11.85 -9.05 -0.17
CA ARG A 70 12.42 -9.20 -1.52
C ARG A 70 11.68 -8.36 -2.57
N ALA A 71 10.34 -8.27 -2.46
CA ALA A 71 9.54 -7.43 -3.37
C ALA A 71 10.02 -5.97 -3.32
N GLU A 72 10.19 -5.42 -2.11
CA GLU A 72 10.65 -4.05 -1.90
C GLU A 72 12.08 -3.85 -2.36
N GLN A 73 12.98 -4.76 -2.02
CA GLN A 73 14.38 -4.70 -2.44
C GLN A 73 14.49 -4.69 -3.96
N HIS A 74 13.84 -5.64 -4.63
CA HIS A 74 13.94 -5.79 -6.08
C HIS A 74 13.23 -4.65 -6.82
N LEU A 75 12.00 -4.28 -6.44
CA LEU A 75 11.30 -3.19 -7.13
C LEU A 75 12.03 -1.86 -6.91
N SER A 76 12.53 -1.60 -5.70
CA SER A 76 13.28 -0.37 -5.42
C SER A 76 14.58 -0.31 -6.20
N GLN A 77 15.30 -1.43 -6.33
CA GLN A 77 16.49 -1.52 -7.17
C GLN A 77 16.14 -1.25 -8.64
N ILE A 78 15.12 -1.94 -9.19
CA ILE A 78 14.68 -1.75 -10.58
C ILE A 78 14.31 -0.28 -10.85
N VAL A 79 13.54 0.34 -9.95
CA VAL A 79 13.16 1.76 -10.07
C VAL A 79 14.38 2.68 -10.01
N ARG A 80 15.37 2.40 -9.14
CA ARG A 80 16.63 3.16 -9.10
C ARG A 80 17.41 3.05 -10.41
N GLU A 81 17.48 1.86 -10.99
CA GLU A 81 18.26 1.62 -12.22
C GLU A 81 17.57 2.22 -13.46
N LEU A 82 16.23 2.24 -13.49
CA LEU A 82 15.47 2.67 -14.66
C LEU A 82 15.06 4.15 -14.64
N THR A 83 15.11 4.81 -13.49
CA THR A 83 14.60 6.19 -13.33
C THR A 83 15.59 7.08 -12.59
N TYR A 84 15.36 8.40 -12.65
CA TYR A 84 16.10 9.36 -11.83
C TYR A 84 15.50 9.59 -10.43
N LEU A 85 14.54 8.77 -10.00
CA LEU A 85 13.94 8.91 -8.68
C LEU A 85 14.99 8.66 -7.59
N ASP A 86 15.02 9.56 -6.61
CA ASP A 86 15.81 9.33 -5.41
C ASP A 86 15.05 8.39 -4.48
N ILE A 87 15.31 7.09 -4.65
CA ILE A 87 14.68 5.99 -3.95
C ILE A 87 15.59 5.40 -2.88
N ARG A 88 15.00 5.03 -1.74
CA ARG A 88 15.66 4.28 -0.67
C ARG A 88 15.89 2.82 -1.07
N LEU A 89 17.12 2.35 -0.83
CA LEU A 89 17.52 0.94 -1.04
C LEU A 89 17.92 0.26 0.27
N ASP A 90 18.02 1.03 1.35
CA ASP A 90 18.52 0.62 2.66
C ASP A 90 17.40 0.26 3.65
N GLY A 91 16.16 0.09 3.15
CA GLY A 91 14.99 -0.31 3.92
C GLY A 91 13.69 0.19 3.31
N SER A 92 12.58 -0.21 3.91
CA SER A 92 11.22 0.18 3.53
C SER A 92 10.44 0.70 4.72
N ARG A 93 9.17 1.06 4.50
CA ARG A 93 8.25 1.46 5.56
C ARG A 93 7.03 0.54 5.57
N ILE A 94 6.76 -0.08 6.71
CA ILE A 94 5.51 -0.81 6.95
C ILE A 94 4.59 0.06 7.80
N LEU A 95 3.41 0.40 7.28
CA LEU A 95 2.42 1.27 7.94
C LEU A 95 1.04 0.62 7.98
N THR A 96 0.23 0.92 8.99
CA THR A 96 -1.21 0.64 8.94
C THR A 96 -1.93 1.79 8.22
N LEU A 97 -3.18 1.58 7.83
CA LEU A 97 -3.92 2.59 7.05
C LEU A 97 -4.38 3.80 7.87
N ASP A 98 -4.32 3.68 9.20
CA ASP A 98 -4.54 4.75 10.16
C ASP A 98 -3.26 5.35 10.74
N ASP A 99 -2.09 4.96 10.21
CA ASP A 99 -0.82 5.54 10.63
C ASP A 99 -0.69 6.96 10.06
N PRO A 100 -0.48 7.99 10.91
CA PRO A 100 -0.34 9.37 10.45
C PRO A 100 0.88 9.58 9.53
N ASP A 101 1.92 8.75 9.63
CA ASP A 101 3.09 8.85 8.76
C ASP A 101 2.75 8.53 7.30
N LEU A 102 1.65 7.81 7.03
CA LEU A 102 1.22 7.46 5.69
C LEU A 102 1.03 8.69 4.80
N PHE A 103 0.63 9.83 5.39
CA PHE A 103 0.47 11.10 4.66
C PHE A 103 1.78 11.69 4.12
N ASN A 104 2.94 11.19 4.54
CA ASN A 104 4.24 11.60 4.00
C ASN A 104 4.60 10.85 2.70
N TYR A 105 3.87 9.79 2.35
CA TYR A 105 4.21 8.89 1.25
C TYR A 105 3.07 8.84 0.23
N PRO A 106 3.24 9.36 -1.00
CA PRO A 106 2.14 9.45 -1.96
C PRO A 106 1.76 8.11 -2.61
N ILE A 107 2.61 7.09 -2.52
CA ILE A 107 2.37 5.76 -3.09
C ILE A 107 2.54 4.72 -2.00
N ALA A 108 1.60 3.77 -1.92
CA ALA A 108 1.65 2.65 -1.00
C ALA A 108 1.16 1.36 -1.68
N PHE A 109 1.61 0.22 -1.19
CA PHE A 109 1.32 -1.08 -1.79
C PHE A 109 0.67 -2.01 -0.76
N MET A 110 -0.29 -2.81 -1.19
CA MET A 110 -0.96 -3.78 -0.34
C MET A 110 -1.12 -5.11 -1.07
N TRP A 111 -0.50 -6.14 -0.51
CA TRP A 111 -0.61 -7.52 -0.97
C TRP A 111 -1.79 -8.23 -0.34
N GLU A 112 -2.42 -9.11 -1.11
CA GLU A 112 -3.52 -9.99 -0.72
C GLU A 112 -4.65 -9.28 0.07
N PRO A 113 -5.17 -8.13 -0.40
CA PRO A 113 -6.22 -7.40 0.32
C PRO A 113 -7.54 -8.17 0.43
N GLY A 114 -7.65 -9.31 -0.27
CA GLY A 114 -8.79 -10.22 -0.25
C GLY A 114 -9.21 -10.71 1.13
N PHE A 115 -8.29 -10.74 2.10
CA PHE A 115 -8.53 -11.23 3.47
C PHE A 115 -8.62 -10.12 4.52
N TRP A 116 -8.48 -8.87 4.08
CA TRP A 116 -8.41 -7.71 4.97
C TRP A 116 -9.74 -7.42 5.67
N THR A 117 -9.66 -7.04 6.94
CA THR A 117 -10.75 -6.45 7.71
C THR A 117 -10.35 -5.08 8.26
N LEU A 118 -11.00 -4.02 7.76
CA LEU A 118 -10.82 -2.66 8.29
C LEU A 118 -11.42 -2.47 9.68
N SER A 119 -10.73 -1.71 10.52
CA SER A 119 -11.37 -0.89 11.56
C SER A 119 -12.02 0.38 10.98
N ASP A 120 -12.95 0.97 11.73
CA ASP A 120 -13.57 2.25 11.32
C ASP A 120 -12.54 3.39 11.25
N ARG A 121 -11.54 3.37 12.13
CA ARG A 121 -10.43 4.34 12.14
C ARG A 121 -9.56 4.23 10.89
N GLU A 122 -9.21 3.02 10.48
CA GLU A 122 -8.51 2.79 9.21
C GLU A 122 -9.36 3.27 8.03
N ALA A 123 -10.68 3.13 8.08
CA ALA A 123 -11.56 3.50 6.96
C ALA A 123 -11.57 5.02 6.77
N GLU A 124 -11.75 5.73 7.88
CA GLU A 124 -11.75 7.20 7.91
C GLU A 124 -10.38 7.77 7.50
N SER A 125 -9.30 7.27 8.11
CA SER A 125 -7.96 7.76 7.82
C SER A 125 -7.53 7.47 6.38
N PHE A 126 -7.79 6.26 5.90
CA PHE A 126 -7.43 5.89 4.53
C PHE A 126 -8.25 6.66 3.50
N ARG A 127 -9.53 6.92 3.76
CA ARG A 127 -10.33 7.83 2.93
C ARG A 127 -9.67 9.20 2.83
N ALA A 128 -9.22 9.75 3.96
CA ALA A 128 -8.52 11.04 3.96
C ALA A 128 -7.19 11.00 3.20
N TYR A 129 -6.44 9.89 3.27
CA TYR A 129 -5.23 9.68 2.48
C TYR A 129 -5.52 9.73 0.97
N LEU A 130 -6.53 8.98 0.50
CA LEU A 130 -6.92 8.98 -0.92
C LEU A 130 -7.39 10.36 -1.40
N LEU A 131 -8.24 11.03 -0.61
CA LEU A 131 -8.75 12.35 -0.96
C LEU A 131 -7.65 13.42 -1.01
N LYS A 132 -6.57 13.28 -0.22
CA LYS A 132 -5.39 14.15 -0.27
C LYS A 132 -4.38 13.77 -1.34
N GLY A 133 -4.64 12.70 -2.09
CA GLY A 133 -3.86 12.28 -3.25
C GLY A 133 -2.85 11.17 -3.03
N GLY A 134 -3.00 10.43 -1.95
CA GLY A 134 -2.41 9.11 -1.82
C GLY A 134 -2.89 8.16 -2.91
N PHE A 135 -2.00 7.29 -3.38
CA PHE A 135 -2.22 6.35 -4.47
C PHE A 135 -1.81 4.93 -4.06
N PRO A 136 -2.75 4.10 -3.58
CA PRO A 136 -2.48 2.71 -3.28
C PRO A 136 -2.52 1.82 -4.53
N VAL A 137 -1.64 0.83 -4.54
CA VAL A 137 -1.65 -0.30 -5.46
C VAL A 137 -2.02 -1.56 -4.67
N PHE A 138 -3.08 -2.23 -5.09
CA PHE A 138 -3.56 -3.48 -4.50
C PHE A 138 -3.21 -4.64 -5.44
N GLU A 139 -2.61 -5.70 -4.93
CA GLU A 139 -2.14 -6.82 -5.76
C GLU A 139 -2.36 -8.18 -5.08
N ASP A 140 -2.30 -9.23 -5.91
CA ASP A 140 -2.25 -10.63 -5.50
C ASP A 140 -3.49 -11.14 -4.74
N PHE A 141 -4.67 -10.99 -5.33
CA PHE A 141 -5.87 -11.61 -4.77
C PHE A 141 -6.72 -12.27 -5.87
N ASP A 142 -7.40 -13.35 -5.50
CA ASP A 142 -8.08 -14.24 -6.46
C ASP A 142 -9.47 -14.66 -5.98
N GLY A 143 -10.36 -14.80 -6.94
CA GLY A 143 -11.68 -15.36 -6.80
C GLY A 143 -12.72 -14.34 -6.36
N PRO A 144 -14.01 -14.61 -6.65
CA PRO A 144 -15.12 -13.75 -6.26
C PRO A 144 -15.18 -13.48 -4.75
N GLN A 145 -14.75 -14.42 -3.91
CA GLN A 145 -14.81 -14.24 -2.45
C GLN A 145 -13.84 -13.15 -1.97
N GLN A 146 -12.59 -13.19 -2.43
CA GLN A 146 -11.59 -12.18 -2.06
C GLN A 146 -11.94 -10.82 -2.68
N TRP A 147 -12.37 -10.81 -3.94
CA TRP A 147 -12.86 -9.59 -4.60
C TRP A 147 -14.02 -8.96 -3.82
N ASN A 148 -15.04 -9.73 -3.46
CA ASN A 148 -16.20 -9.20 -2.75
C ASN A 148 -15.82 -8.64 -1.38
N ASN A 149 -14.88 -9.26 -0.66
CA ASN A 149 -14.40 -8.70 0.59
C ASN A 149 -13.60 -7.42 0.38
N PHE A 150 -12.62 -7.41 -0.54
CA PHE A 150 -11.86 -6.22 -0.91
C PHE A 150 -12.79 -5.07 -1.31
N TYR A 151 -13.75 -5.33 -2.19
CA TYR A 151 -14.74 -4.36 -2.62
C TYR A 151 -15.57 -3.83 -1.45
N ALA A 152 -16.08 -4.70 -0.57
CA ALA A 152 -16.83 -4.29 0.61
C ALA A 152 -16.00 -3.44 1.58
N GLN A 153 -14.71 -3.76 1.77
CA GLN A 153 -13.77 -2.94 2.54
C GLN A 153 -13.58 -1.57 1.88
N MET A 154 -13.38 -1.53 0.57
CA MET A 154 -13.23 -0.28 -0.20
C MET A 154 -14.50 0.57 -0.20
N GLN A 155 -15.69 -0.03 -0.16
CA GLN A 155 -16.95 0.71 0.02
C GLN A 155 -17.07 1.36 1.40
N ARG A 156 -16.34 0.89 2.42
CA ARG A 156 -16.26 1.61 3.70
C ARG A 156 -15.35 2.83 3.62
N VAL A 157 -14.32 2.77 2.76
CA VAL A 157 -13.37 3.87 2.52
C VAL A 157 -13.96 4.92 1.58
N LEU A 158 -14.50 4.49 0.45
CA LEU A 158 -15.14 5.30 -0.58
C LEU A 158 -16.55 4.73 -0.87
N PRO A 159 -17.59 5.16 -0.13
CA PRO A 159 -18.94 4.61 -0.26
C PRO A 159 -19.54 4.65 -1.66
N GLU A 160 -19.18 5.66 -2.44
CA GLU A 160 -19.64 5.83 -3.82
C GLU A 160 -18.60 5.36 -4.85
N GLY A 161 -17.41 4.94 -4.40
CA GLY A 161 -16.31 4.57 -5.28
C GLY A 161 -16.63 3.30 -6.08
N ARG A 162 -16.40 3.36 -7.40
CA ARG A 162 -16.64 2.24 -8.31
C ARG A 162 -15.35 1.82 -8.98
N PHE A 163 -15.07 0.52 -8.92
CA PHE A 163 -13.99 -0.06 -9.69
C PHE A 163 -14.40 -0.17 -11.15
N VAL A 164 -13.62 0.48 -12.01
CA VAL A 164 -13.75 0.42 -13.47
C VAL A 164 -12.57 -0.37 -14.02
N LYS A 165 -12.83 -1.26 -14.98
CA LYS A 165 -11.78 -2.03 -15.64
C LYS A 165 -10.84 -1.10 -16.40
N LEU A 166 -9.54 -1.25 -16.19
CA LEU A 166 -8.51 -0.54 -16.93
C LEU A 166 -8.11 -1.41 -18.13
N ASP A 167 -8.53 -1.03 -19.32
CA ASP A 167 -8.14 -1.73 -20.54
C ASP A 167 -6.73 -1.33 -21.00
N ARG A 168 -6.21 -2.04 -22.01
CA ARG A 168 -4.88 -1.81 -22.60
C ARG A 168 -4.64 -0.39 -23.14
N THR A 169 -5.68 0.40 -23.36
CA THR A 169 -5.58 1.78 -23.85
C THR A 169 -5.45 2.79 -22.71
N HIS A 170 -5.66 2.36 -21.47
CA HIS A 170 -5.53 3.24 -20.31
C HIS A 170 -4.09 3.72 -20.13
N ARG A 171 -3.91 5.04 -19.92
CA ARG A 171 -2.60 5.71 -19.89
C ARG A 171 -1.61 5.17 -18.85
N ILE A 172 -2.10 4.47 -17.83
CA ILE A 172 -1.23 3.85 -16.80
C ILE A 172 -0.24 2.85 -17.43
N PHE A 173 -0.65 2.18 -18.52
CA PHE A 173 0.17 1.22 -19.26
C PHE A 173 1.10 1.89 -20.29
N ASP A 174 1.12 3.23 -20.34
CA ASP A 174 1.93 4.04 -21.27
C ASP A 174 2.50 5.29 -20.56
N THR A 175 2.72 5.24 -19.24
CA THR A 175 3.18 6.39 -18.44
C THR A 175 4.71 6.54 -18.43
N PHE A 176 5.46 5.43 -18.41
CA PHE A 176 6.93 5.44 -18.46
C PHE A 176 7.43 4.49 -19.54
N PHE A 177 7.02 3.22 -19.45
CA PHE A 177 7.12 2.26 -20.55
C PHE A 177 5.75 2.03 -21.17
N ARG A 178 5.76 1.70 -22.46
CA ARG A 178 4.59 1.15 -23.14
C ARG A 178 4.52 -0.35 -22.89
N ILE A 179 3.43 -0.79 -22.27
CA ILE A 179 3.13 -2.21 -22.04
C ILE A 179 2.18 -2.68 -23.15
N GLU A 180 2.71 -3.39 -24.15
CA GLU A 180 1.92 -3.82 -25.32
C GLU A 180 0.92 -4.93 -25.00
N ASN A 181 1.28 -5.82 -24.08
CA ASN A 181 0.45 -6.95 -23.70
C ASN A 181 0.31 -7.01 -22.17
N ILE A 182 -0.75 -6.38 -21.66
CA ILE A 182 -1.08 -6.36 -20.22
C ILE A 182 -1.48 -7.74 -19.67
N ASP A 183 -1.80 -8.69 -20.55
CA ASP A 183 -2.23 -10.05 -20.22
C ASP A 183 -1.04 -11.04 -20.19
N ALA A 184 0.17 -10.59 -20.52
CA ALA A 184 1.35 -11.46 -20.65
C ALA A 184 1.90 -11.98 -19.32
N ILE A 185 1.69 -11.25 -18.23
CA ILE A 185 2.20 -11.59 -16.90
C ILE A 185 1.14 -12.42 -16.18
N VAL A 186 1.05 -13.70 -16.55
CA VAL A 186 0.07 -14.62 -15.97
C VAL A 186 0.48 -15.05 -14.56
N HIS A 187 -0.50 -15.33 -13.70
CA HIS A 187 -0.25 -15.80 -12.35
C HIS A 187 0.54 -17.14 -12.36
N PRO A 188 1.64 -17.28 -11.60
CA PRO A 188 2.61 -18.37 -11.76
C PRO A 188 2.05 -19.77 -11.48
N MET A 189 1.00 -19.87 -10.67
CA MET A 189 0.40 -21.16 -10.32
C MET A 189 -0.83 -21.50 -11.17
N SER A 190 -1.69 -20.52 -11.43
CA SER A 190 -2.99 -20.74 -12.11
C SER A 190 -2.91 -20.52 -13.62
N HIS A 191 -1.88 -19.83 -14.12
CA HIS A 191 -1.73 -19.43 -15.52
C HIS A 191 -2.90 -18.59 -16.04
N ILE A 192 -3.62 -17.93 -15.13
CA ILE A 192 -4.73 -17.04 -15.47
C ILE A 192 -4.16 -15.64 -15.74
N PRO A 193 -4.62 -14.96 -16.80
CA PRO A 193 -4.23 -13.57 -17.05
C PRO A 193 -4.71 -12.62 -15.95
N PRO A 194 -3.94 -11.58 -15.65
CA PRO A 194 -4.32 -10.59 -14.65
C PRO A 194 -5.51 -9.76 -15.14
N SER A 195 -6.15 -9.05 -14.23
CA SER A 195 -7.13 -8.01 -14.58
C SER A 195 -6.95 -6.80 -13.69
N TYR A 196 -6.94 -5.64 -14.33
CA TYR A 196 -6.67 -4.37 -13.68
C TYR A 196 -7.96 -3.55 -13.56
N TYR A 197 -8.18 -3.02 -12.36
CA TYR A 197 -9.29 -2.13 -12.07
C TYR A 197 -8.79 -0.90 -11.33
N GLY A 198 -9.57 0.17 -11.38
CA GLY A 198 -9.26 1.36 -10.62
C GLY A 198 -10.49 2.17 -10.25
N ILE A 199 -10.33 3.04 -9.26
CA ILE A 199 -11.33 4.03 -8.87
C ILE A 199 -10.83 5.39 -9.33
N PHE A 200 -11.68 6.15 -10.01
CA PHE A 200 -11.41 7.52 -10.41
C PHE A 200 -12.10 8.50 -9.48
N GLU A 201 -11.52 9.68 -9.34
CA GLU A 201 -12.15 10.81 -8.65
C GLU A 201 -13.53 11.12 -9.27
N ASP A 202 -14.53 11.34 -8.41
CA ASP A 202 -15.94 11.50 -8.79
C ASP A 202 -16.53 10.37 -9.65
N ASN A 203 -15.88 9.20 -9.69
CA ASN A 203 -16.18 8.09 -10.60
C ASN A 203 -16.16 8.48 -12.09
N ASP A 204 -15.37 9.51 -12.45
CA ASP A 204 -15.21 9.98 -13.82
C ASP A 204 -13.84 9.54 -14.37
N PRO A 205 -13.79 8.62 -15.36
CA PRO A 205 -12.54 8.15 -15.97
C PRO A 205 -11.66 9.23 -16.60
N SER A 206 -12.17 10.44 -16.82
CA SER A 206 -11.38 11.58 -17.27
C SER A 206 -10.60 12.29 -16.14
N GLN A 207 -10.97 12.02 -14.88
CA GLN A 207 -10.33 12.58 -13.69
C GLN A 207 -9.14 11.72 -13.23
N ARG A 208 -8.58 12.07 -12.07
CA ARG A 208 -7.47 11.36 -11.47
C ARG A 208 -7.85 9.92 -11.10
N LEU A 209 -7.05 8.97 -11.55
CA LEU A 209 -7.04 7.61 -11.03
C LEU A 209 -6.52 7.60 -9.59
N MET A 210 -7.37 7.26 -8.62
CA MET A 210 -7.07 7.31 -7.19
C MET A 210 -6.49 5.99 -6.67
N VAL A 211 -6.90 4.86 -7.25
CA VAL A 211 -6.56 3.51 -6.80
C VAL A 211 -6.32 2.62 -8.01
N VAL A 212 -5.36 1.70 -7.93
CA VAL A 212 -5.24 0.56 -8.85
C VAL A 212 -5.31 -0.74 -8.08
N SER A 213 -6.03 -1.70 -8.63
CA SER A 213 -6.05 -3.08 -8.15
C SER A 213 -5.79 -4.05 -9.29
N GLU A 214 -4.88 -4.98 -9.07
CA GLU A 214 -4.64 -6.15 -9.91
C GLU A 214 -5.27 -7.38 -9.22
N THR A 215 -6.04 -8.15 -9.98
CA THR A 215 -6.62 -9.43 -9.54
C THR A 215 -6.16 -10.53 -10.49
N ASN A 216 -5.72 -11.65 -9.91
CA ASN A 216 -5.18 -12.81 -10.63
C ASN A 216 -6.21 -13.56 -11.48
N ASN A 217 -7.46 -13.11 -11.50
CA ASN A 217 -8.55 -13.78 -12.20
C ASN A 217 -9.60 -12.81 -12.76
N PRO A 218 -9.82 -12.81 -14.09
CA PRO A 218 -10.75 -11.92 -14.76
C PRO A 218 -12.21 -12.21 -14.42
N ASN A 219 -12.52 -13.43 -13.94
CA ASN A 219 -13.86 -13.83 -13.54
C ASN A 219 -14.19 -13.46 -12.08
N SER A 220 -13.24 -12.86 -11.35
CA SER A 220 -13.42 -12.46 -9.94
C SER A 220 -14.35 -11.25 -9.79
N VAL A 221 -14.50 -10.44 -10.84
CA VAL A 221 -15.27 -9.20 -10.79
C VAL A 221 -16.61 -9.39 -11.50
N PRO A 222 -17.74 -9.30 -10.77
CA PRO A 222 -19.06 -9.29 -11.37
C PRO A 222 -19.18 -8.22 -12.46
N ALA A 223 -19.87 -8.51 -13.55
CA ALA A 223 -20.29 -7.47 -14.48
C ALA A 223 -21.36 -6.62 -13.79
N TYR A 224 -21.07 -5.33 -13.55
CA TYR A 224 -21.98 -4.37 -12.95
C TYR A 224 -22.63 -3.49 -14.01
#